data_AF-A0A380FUY2-F1
#
_entry.id   AF-A0A380FUY2-F1
#
_cell.length_a   1.000
_cell.length_b   1.000
_cell.length_c   1.000
_cell.angle_alpha   90.00
_cell.angle_beta   90.00
_cell.angle_gamma   90.00
#
_symmetry.space_group_name_H-M   'P 1'
#
loop_
_entity.id
_entity.type
_entity.pdbx_description
1 polymer ?
#
loop_
_entity_poly.entity_id
_entity_poly.type
_entity_poly.pdbx_seq_one_letter_code
_entity_poly.pdbx_strand_id
1 'polypeptide(L)'
;MALIELNYLSKTLGMHQSLNVILPEDTSFFKKDQEAKPLKSMLVLHGLSSDANSYLRYTSIERYANDHKLAIILPNADHSFYTNMAYGHSYYDYVMEVYDYVHQIFPLSKAREDNFIAGHSMGGFGTTKYALTQSQRFSKAAILSAPFDVSLLRDYEYYDFSPQAIIGEKGDIKGTPFDPYYLVEQAIDNHVDLPELLIMCGTEDELYPQNLEFIKYLDEKGIQYNFKESPGIHDYAYWDKAIKETIEQFTEE
;
A
#
# COMPACT_ATOMS: atom_id res chain seq x y z
N MET A 1 -16.38 6.78 -14.46
CA MET A 1 -15.29 5.83 -14.12
C MET A 1 -15.73 4.46 -14.55
N ALA A 2 -14.79 3.61 -14.98
CA ALA A 2 -15.03 2.18 -15.05
C ALA A 2 -14.58 1.54 -13.73
N LEU A 3 -15.50 0.86 -13.06
CA LEU A 3 -15.19 -0.08 -11.98
C LEU A 3 -15.02 -1.47 -12.61
N ILE A 4 -13.85 -2.07 -12.43
CA ILE A 4 -13.45 -3.31 -13.10
C ILE A 4 -13.06 -4.33 -12.04
N GLU A 5 -13.82 -5.41 -11.95
CA GLU A 5 -13.45 -6.59 -11.18
C GLU A 5 -12.73 -7.59 -12.09
N LEU A 6 -11.52 -7.99 -11.70
CA LEU A 6 -10.73 -8.96 -12.43
C LEU A 6 -10.52 -10.18 -11.54
N ASN A 7 -10.70 -11.36 -12.12
CA ASN A 7 -10.22 -12.61 -11.56
C ASN A 7 -9.26 -13.25 -12.55
N TYR A 8 -8.02 -13.50 -12.13
CA TYR A 8 -6.98 -14.06 -12.99
C TYR A 8 -6.15 -15.11 -12.26
N LEU A 9 -5.57 -16.05 -13.00
CA LEU A 9 -4.62 -17.03 -12.47
C LEU A 9 -3.26 -16.37 -12.25
N SER A 10 -2.95 -16.03 -11.00
CA SER A 10 -1.62 -15.57 -10.61
C SER A 10 -0.59 -16.69 -10.79
N LYS A 11 0.53 -16.38 -11.46
CA LYS A 11 1.64 -17.33 -11.60
C LYS A 11 2.46 -17.40 -10.33
N THR A 12 2.59 -16.28 -9.62
CA THR A 12 3.26 -16.19 -8.33
C THR A 12 2.54 -16.99 -7.23
N LEU A 13 1.22 -16.90 -7.13
CA LEU A 13 0.47 -17.60 -6.08
C LEU A 13 0.03 -19.01 -6.50
N GLY A 14 0.03 -19.31 -7.80
CA GLY A 14 -0.43 -20.60 -8.33
C GLY A 14 -1.93 -20.81 -8.22
N MET A 15 -2.72 -19.74 -8.06
CA MET A 15 -4.17 -19.81 -7.90
C MET A 15 -4.86 -18.58 -8.50
N HIS A 16 -6.17 -18.70 -8.71
CA HIS A 16 -6.98 -17.55 -9.12
C HIS A 16 -7.07 -16.55 -7.96
N GLN A 17 -6.89 -15.27 -8.29
CA GLN A 17 -7.06 -14.16 -7.35
C GLN A 17 -7.92 -13.07 -7.97
N SER A 18 -8.68 -12.41 -7.10
CA SER A 18 -9.47 -11.24 -7.46
C SER A 18 -8.72 -9.96 -7.11
N LEU A 19 -8.85 -8.95 -7.98
CA LEU A 19 -8.42 -7.58 -7.72
C LEU A 19 -9.44 -6.63 -8.36
N ASN A 20 -9.58 -5.44 -7.78
CA ASN A 20 -10.40 -4.38 -8.33
C ASN A 20 -9.53 -3.28 -8.94
N VAL A 21 -9.99 -2.71 -10.07
CA VAL A 21 -9.40 -1.52 -10.69
C VAL A 21 -10.47 -0.46 -10.85
N ILE A 22 -10.14 0.75 -10.42
CA ILE A 22 -10.92 1.95 -10.68
C ILE A 22 -10.18 2.70 -11.80
N LEU A 23 -10.82 2.83 -12.97
CA LEU A 23 -10.19 3.43 -14.14
C LEU A 23 -10.95 4.70 -14.60
N PRO A 24 -10.34 5.88 -14.47
CA PRO A 24 -10.90 7.11 -15.03
C PRO A 24 -11.10 7.07 -16.53
N GLU A 25 -12.24 7.58 -16.98
CA GLU A 25 -12.51 7.73 -18.40
C GLU A 25 -11.67 8.87 -18.98
N ASP A 26 -10.84 8.58 -19.97
CA ASP A 26 -10.20 9.59 -20.81
C ASP A 26 -10.82 9.57 -22.21
N THR A 27 -10.90 10.74 -22.86
CA THR A 27 -11.50 10.83 -24.21
C THR A 27 -10.78 9.98 -25.25
N SER A 28 -9.48 9.71 -25.07
CA SER A 28 -8.71 8.82 -25.94
C SER A 28 -9.21 7.38 -25.93
N PHE A 29 -9.84 6.92 -24.84
CA PHE A 29 -10.30 5.53 -24.71
C PHE A 29 -11.48 5.19 -25.62
N PHE A 30 -12.17 6.22 -26.13
CA PHE A 30 -13.30 6.09 -27.04
C PHE A 30 -12.93 6.36 -28.51
N LYS A 31 -11.67 6.67 -28.81
CA LYS A 31 -11.17 6.98 -30.16
C LYS A 31 -10.30 5.84 -30.68
N LYS A 32 -10.74 5.16 -31.75
CA LYS A 32 -10.06 3.98 -32.30
C LYS A 32 -8.74 4.29 -33.01
N ASP A 33 -8.55 5.54 -33.42
CA ASP A 33 -7.43 6.05 -34.21
C ASP A 33 -6.41 6.83 -33.36
N GLN A 34 -6.56 6.80 -32.04
CA GLN A 34 -5.67 7.47 -31.10
C GLN A 34 -5.13 6.45 -30.09
N GLU A 35 -3.84 6.55 -29.76
CA GLU A 35 -3.30 5.80 -28.62
C GLU A 35 -3.95 6.27 -27.31
N ALA A 36 -4.26 5.32 -26.44
CA ALA A 36 -4.83 5.61 -25.14
C ALA A 36 -3.82 6.41 -24.31
N LYS A 37 -4.24 7.57 -23.78
CA LYS A 37 -3.42 8.39 -22.90
C LYS A 37 -3.14 7.61 -21.61
N PRO A 38 -1.87 7.35 -21.24
CA PRO A 38 -1.56 6.69 -19.99
C PRO A 38 -2.00 7.53 -18.79
N LEU A 39 -2.56 6.87 -17.78
CA LEU A 39 -3.01 7.50 -16.54
C LEU A 39 -1.97 7.32 -15.42
N LYS A 40 -1.93 8.30 -14.50
CA LYS A 40 -1.31 8.11 -13.18
C LYS A 40 -2.02 6.96 -12.45
N SER A 41 -1.29 6.22 -11.62
CA SER A 41 -1.84 5.07 -10.90
C SER A 41 -1.42 5.05 -9.44
N MET A 42 -2.30 4.55 -8.57
CA MET A 42 -2.01 4.29 -7.16
C MET A 42 -2.40 2.87 -6.78
N LEU A 43 -1.43 2.13 -6.26
CA LEU A 43 -1.65 0.83 -5.64
C LEU A 43 -2.12 1.04 -4.20
N VAL A 44 -3.30 0.52 -3.84
CA VAL A 44 -3.90 0.72 -2.51
C VAL A 44 -4.05 -0.61 -1.79
N LEU A 45 -3.35 -0.73 -0.66
CA LEU A 45 -3.21 -1.95 0.13
C LEU A 45 -4.18 -1.94 1.33
N HIS A 46 -4.98 -3.00 1.46
CA HIS A 46 -5.95 -3.17 2.54
C HIS A 46 -5.32 -3.63 3.87
N GLY A 47 -6.02 -3.41 4.98
CA GLY A 47 -5.67 -3.88 6.32
C GLY A 47 -5.99 -5.36 6.55
N LEU A 48 -5.64 -5.89 7.73
CA LEU A 48 -5.70 -7.33 8.01
C LEU A 48 -7.08 -7.95 7.80
N SER A 49 -8.12 -7.27 8.24
CA SER A 49 -9.51 -7.74 8.25
C SER A 49 -10.27 -7.52 6.94
N SER A 50 -9.57 -7.06 5.91
CA SER A 50 -10.15 -6.51 4.69
C SER A 50 -9.74 -7.33 3.47
N ASP A 51 -10.35 -6.99 2.33
CA ASP A 51 -10.10 -7.58 1.03
C ASP A 51 -10.04 -6.48 -0.06
N ALA A 52 -9.93 -6.89 -1.32
CA ALA A 52 -9.95 -6.00 -2.49
C ALA A 52 -11.23 -5.14 -2.62
N ASN A 53 -12.32 -5.47 -1.92
CA ASN A 53 -13.60 -4.76 -2.00
C ASN A 53 -13.78 -3.71 -0.89
N SER A 54 -12.95 -3.77 0.15
CA SER A 54 -13.24 -3.05 1.39
C SER A 54 -13.12 -1.54 1.24
N TYR A 55 -12.12 -1.04 0.50
CA TYR A 55 -12.06 0.40 0.14
C TYR A 55 -13.26 0.85 -0.70
N LEU A 56 -13.73 0.05 -1.65
CA LEU A 56 -14.91 0.37 -2.46
C LEU A 56 -16.19 0.48 -1.63
N ARG A 57 -16.31 -0.37 -0.60
CA ARG A 57 -17.52 -0.49 0.23
C ARG A 57 -17.58 0.47 1.39
N TYR A 58 -16.43 0.81 1.97
CA TYR A 58 -16.34 1.55 3.22
C TYR A 58 -15.76 2.97 3.07
N THR A 59 -15.43 3.38 1.84
CA THR A 59 -14.99 4.75 1.51
C THR A 59 -15.69 5.24 0.25
N SER A 60 -15.46 6.50 -0.13
CA SER A 60 -15.83 7.01 -1.46
C SER A 60 -14.64 7.11 -2.42
N ILE A 61 -13.64 6.22 -2.30
CA ILE A 61 -12.37 6.29 -3.07
C ILE A 61 -12.57 6.44 -4.58
N GLU A 62 -13.61 5.81 -5.18
CA GLU A 62 -13.90 5.95 -6.61
C GLU A 62 -14.22 7.40 -7.00
N ARG A 63 -14.99 8.10 -6.16
CA ARG A 63 -15.32 9.51 -6.37
C ARG A 63 -14.08 10.39 -6.26
N TYR A 64 -13.26 10.16 -5.24
CA TYR A 64 -12.02 10.92 -5.04
C TYR A 64 -11.05 10.71 -6.22
N ALA A 65 -10.86 9.46 -6.64
CA ALA A 65 -9.99 9.13 -7.77
C ALA A 65 -10.48 9.73 -9.10
N ASN A 66 -11.80 9.78 -9.30
CA ASN A 66 -12.41 10.38 -10.49
C ASN A 66 -12.09 11.87 -10.62
N ASP A 67 -12.21 12.61 -9.52
CA ASP A 67 -12.00 14.05 -9.48
C ASP A 67 -10.55 14.42 -9.85
N HIS A 68 -9.61 13.48 -9.66
CA HIS A 68 -8.17 13.66 -9.88
C HIS A 68 -7.60 12.86 -11.06
N LYS A 69 -8.45 12.22 -11.89
CA LYS A 69 -8.02 11.37 -13.04
C LYS A 69 -6.95 10.33 -12.65
N LEU A 70 -7.07 9.74 -11.47
CA LEU A 70 -6.15 8.75 -10.93
C LEU A 70 -6.72 7.34 -11.06
N ALA A 71 -5.96 6.40 -11.64
CA ALA A 71 -6.32 4.99 -11.59
C ALA A 71 -5.97 4.38 -10.23
N ILE A 72 -6.84 3.54 -9.67
CA ILE A 72 -6.60 2.85 -8.39
C ILE A 72 -6.56 1.34 -8.61
N ILE A 73 -5.56 0.66 -8.05
CA ILE A 73 -5.41 -0.79 -8.09
C ILE A 73 -5.55 -1.35 -6.67
N LEU A 74 -6.48 -2.28 -6.49
CA LEU A 74 -6.86 -2.87 -5.19
C LEU A 74 -6.64 -4.39 -5.22
N PRO A 75 -5.42 -4.88 -4.91
CA PRO A 75 -5.16 -6.32 -4.81
C PRO A 75 -5.77 -6.90 -3.53
N ASN A 76 -6.08 -8.20 -3.54
CA ASN A 76 -6.30 -8.99 -2.33
C ASN A 76 -5.00 -9.65 -1.87
N ALA A 77 -4.63 -9.51 -0.59
CA ALA A 77 -3.39 -10.07 -0.03
C ALA A 77 -3.61 -10.93 1.23
N ASP A 78 -4.86 -11.25 1.58
CA ASP A 78 -5.20 -12.11 2.72
C ASP A 78 -4.51 -11.65 4.04
N HIS A 79 -4.33 -12.55 5.01
CA HIS A 79 -3.65 -12.32 6.28
C HIS A 79 -2.11 -12.38 6.17
N SER A 80 -1.53 -11.93 5.06
CA SER A 80 -0.12 -12.18 4.74
C SER A 80 0.90 -11.15 5.25
N PHE A 81 0.44 -10.00 5.74
CA PHE A 81 1.30 -8.83 5.99
C PHE A 81 2.19 -8.46 4.80
N TYR A 82 1.69 -8.67 3.57
CA TYR A 82 2.41 -8.35 2.33
C TYR A 82 3.83 -8.94 2.32
N THR A 83 3.92 -10.21 2.71
CA THR A 83 5.18 -10.93 2.92
C THR A 83 5.17 -12.23 2.14
N ASN A 84 6.33 -12.65 1.64
CA ASN A 84 6.50 -14.03 1.19
C ASN A 84 6.51 -14.92 2.43
N MET A 85 5.35 -15.53 2.71
CA MET A 85 5.05 -16.20 3.98
C MET A 85 5.98 -17.38 4.23
N ALA A 86 6.40 -17.58 5.48
CA ALA A 86 7.15 -18.77 5.89
C ALA A 86 6.37 -20.06 5.60
N TYR A 87 5.05 -20.04 5.86
CA TYR A 87 4.11 -21.09 5.52
C TYR A 87 2.88 -20.46 4.85
N GLY A 88 2.87 -20.40 3.52
CA GLY A 88 1.78 -19.79 2.78
C GLY A 88 2.21 -19.44 1.36
N HIS A 89 1.66 -18.34 0.84
CA HIS A 89 1.97 -17.88 -0.50
C HIS A 89 2.94 -16.68 -0.53
N SER A 90 3.52 -16.44 -1.70
CA SER A 90 4.46 -15.34 -1.95
C SER A 90 3.74 -14.01 -2.17
N TYR A 91 3.07 -13.47 -1.15
CA TYR A 91 2.25 -12.27 -1.29
C TYR A 91 3.04 -10.98 -1.55
N TYR A 92 4.32 -10.91 -1.16
CA TYR A 92 5.16 -9.77 -1.52
C TYR A 92 5.41 -9.75 -3.04
N ASP A 93 5.83 -10.89 -3.58
CA ASP A 93 6.09 -11.04 -5.02
C ASP A 93 4.80 -10.88 -5.84
N TYR A 94 3.66 -11.34 -5.30
CA TYR A 94 2.37 -11.27 -5.97
C TYR A 94 1.89 -9.84 -6.17
N VAL A 95 2.05 -8.96 -5.18
CA VAL A 95 1.65 -7.56 -5.36
C VAL A 95 2.50 -6.88 -6.44
N MET A 96 3.77 -7.27 -6.59
CA MET A 96 4.60 -6.81 -7.71
C MET A 96 4.18 -7.45 -9.04
N GLU A 97 3.76 -8.73 -9.05
CA GLU A 97 3.11 -9.34 -10.23
C GLU A 97 1.86 -8.57 -10.63
N VAL A 98 1.01 -8.19 -9.67
CA VAL A 98 -0.19 -7.37 -9.92
C VAL A 98 0.20 -6.02 -10.52
N TYR A 99 1.17 -5.32 -9.94
CA TYR A 99 1.67 -4.05 -10.47
C TYR A 99 2.13 -4.22 -11.93
N ASP A 100 2.97 -5.22 -12.21
CA ASP A 100 3.46 -5.44 -13.57
C ASP A 100 2.33 -5.83 -14.52
N TYR A 101 1.40 -6.68 -14.09
CA TYR A 101 0.28 -7.17 -14.91
C TYR A 101 -0.68 -6.04 -15.32
N VAL A 102 -1.12 -5.20 -14.36
CA VAL A 102 -2.06 -4.11 -14.65
C VAL A 102 -1.43 -3.05 -15.58
N HIS A 103 -0.13 -2.80 -15.47
CA HIS A 103 0.60 -1.90 -16.38
C HIS A 103 0.80 -2.45 -17.79
N GLN A 104 0.58 -3.76 -18.02
CA GLN A 104 0.59 -4.35 -19.35
C GLN A 104 -0.78 -4.34 -20.01
N ILE A 105 -1.86 -4.48 -19.24
CA ILE A 105 -3.21 -4.66 -19.78
C ILE A 105 -4.09 -3.41 -19.73
N PHE A 106 -3.73 -2.41 -18.92
CA PHE A 106 -4.43 -1.11 -18.83
C PHE A 106 -3.55 0.04 -19.32
N PRO A 107 -4.16 1.17 -19.76
CA PRO A 107 -3.42 2.37 -20.17
C PRO A 107 -2.90 3.14 -18.95
N LEU A 108 -1.94 2.54 -18.23
CA LEU A 108 -1.29 3.13 -17.06
C LEU A 108 0.12 3.61 -17.43
N SER A 109 0.51 4.78 -16.93
CA SER A 109 1.86 5.30 -17.09
C SER A 109 2.87 4.39 -16.39
N LYS A 110 3.99 4.11 -17.06
CA LYS A 110 5.10 3.32 -16.50
C LYS A 110 6.19 4.20 -15.88
N ALA A 111 6.02 5.52 -15.93
CA ALA A 111 6.97 6.47 -15.37
C ALA A 111 6.86 6.47 -13.84
N ARG A 112 7.98 6.52 -13.12
CA ARG A 112 8.00 6.46 -11.65
C ARG A 112 7.19 7.61 -11.05
N GLU A 113 7.31 8.80 -11.62
CA GLU A 113 6.62 10.03 -11.21
C GLU A 113 5.09 9.91 -11.21
N ASP A 114 4.53 9.01 -12.02
CA ASP A 114 3.09 8.80 -12.18
C ASP A 114 2.54 7.63 -11.34
N ASN A 115 3.38 7.00 -10.53
CA ASN A 115 3.04 5.79 -9.79
C ASN A 115 3.18 5.99 -8.28
N PHE A 116 2.09 5.72 -7.57
CA PHE A 116 1.99 5.92 -6.12
C PHE A 116 1.60 4.63 -5.42
N ILE A 117 1.81 4.59 -4.11
CA ILE A 117 1.35 3.48 -3.26
C ILE A 117 0.76 4.02 -1.97
N ALA A 118 -0.30 3.40 -1.47
CA ALA A 118 -0.92 3.75 -0.21
C ALA A 118 -1.47 2.52 0.49
N GLY A 119 -1.69 2.59 1.81
CA GLY A 119 -2.39 1.52 2.52
C GLY A 119 -2.59 1.80 3.99
N HIS A 120 -3.56 1.12 4.61
CA HIS A 120 -3.87 1.28 6.03
C HIS A 120 -3.53 0.05 6.86
N SER A 121 -3.16 0.22 8.13
CA SER A 121 -2.92 -0.90 9.06
C SER A 121 -1.88 -1.88 8.51
N MET A 122 -2.21 -3.16 8.36
CA MET A 122 -1.40 -4.14 7.63
C MET A 122 -0.96 -3.65 6.24
N GLY A 123 -1.84 -2.94 5.51
CA GLY A 123 -1.54 -2.29 4.24
C GLY A 123 -0.57 -1.12 4.36
N GLY A 124 -0.60 -0.37 5.46
CA GLY A 124 0.38 0.69 5.74
C GLY A 124 1.77 0.11 6.02
N PHE A 125 1.82 -1.03 6.74
CA PHE A 125 3.05 -1.81 6.90
C PHE A 125 3.58 -2.32 5.55
N GLY A 126 2.71 -2.88 4.70
CA GLY A 126 3.06 -3.28 3.33
C GLY A 126 3.59 -2.11 2.50
N THR A 127 2.91 -0.97 2.52
CA THR A 127 3.33 0.27 1.84
C THR A 127 4.72 0.70 2.27
N THR A 128 5.01 0.66 3.56
CA THR A 128 6.35 0.97 4.10
C THR A 128 7.41 0.06 3.49
N LYS A 129 7.16 -1.26 3.46
CA LYS A 129 8.09 -2.22 2.87
C LYS A 129 8.34 -1.92 1.39
N TYR A 130 7.29 -1.72 0.59
CA TYR A 130 7.45 -1.42 -0.84
C TYR A 130 8.11 -0.07 -1.10
N ALA A 131 7.81 0.96 -0.30
CA ALA A 131 8.46 2.26 -0.41
C ALA A 131 9.99 2.16 -0.23
N LEU A 132 10.44 1.32 0.70
CA LEU A 132 11.86 1.14 1.02
C LEU A 132 12.58 0.14 0.10
N THR A 133 11.86 -0.81 -0.51
CA THR A 133 12.47 -1.92 -1.27
C THR A 133 12.16 -1.91 -2.77
N GLN A 134 11.15 -1.14 -3.19
CA GLN A 134 10.68 -1.01 -4.58
C GLN A 134 10.56 0.46 -4.98
N SER A 135 11.40 1.33 -4.40
CA SER A 135 11.32 2.78 -4.57
C SER A 135 11.45 3.23 -6.03
N GLN A 136 12.10 2.44 -6.88
CA GLN A 136 12.21 2.69 -8.31
C GLN A 136 10.86 2.64 -9.05
N ARG A 137 9.82 2.04 -8.43
CA ARG A 137 8.47 1.92 -9.00
C ARG A 137 7.52 3.02 -8.53
N PHE A 138 7.81 3.70 -7.42
CA PHE A 138 6.89 4.64 -6.79
C PHE A 138 7.58 5.97 -6.50
N SER A 139 6.94 7.08 -6.87
CA SER A 139 7.40 8.44 -6.54
C SER A 139 6.86 8.94 -5.21
N LYS A 140 5.69 8.45 -4.77
CA LYS A 140 5.02 8.87 -3.53
C LYS A 140 4.39 7.66 -2.81
N ALA A 141 4.47 7.64 -1.48
CA ALA A 141 3.96 6.56 -0.64
C ALA A 141 3.20 7.09 0.58
N ALA A 142 1.94 6.66 0.76
CA ALA A 142 1.09 7.06 1.87
C ALA A 142 0.85 5.93 2.88
N ILE A 143 1.42 6.07 4.06
CA ILE A 143 1.39 5.07 5.13
C ILE A 143 0.34 5.50 6.16
N LEU A 144 -0.78 4.78 6.22
CA LEU A 144 -1.93 5.15 7.04
C LEU A 144 -2.06 4.19 8.23
N SER A 145 -2.07 4.70 9.48
CA SER A 145 -2.25 3.93 10.70
C SER A 145 -1.45 2.62 10.73
N ALA A 146 -0.15 2.66 10.41
CA ALA A 146 0.64 1.44 10.24
C ALA A 146 1.18 0.89 11.57
N PRO A 147 1.25 -0.44 11.75
CA PRO A 147 2.00 -1.05 12.83
C PRO A 147 3.49 -1.03 12.48
N PHE A 148 4.33 -0.51 13.38
CA PHE A 148 5.79 -0.45 13.18
C PHE A 148 6.55 -1.31 14.19
N ASP A 149 5.98 -1.62 15.35
CA ASP A 149 6.60 -2.53 16.30
C ASP A 149 6.28 -3.98 15.93
N VAL A 150 7.17 -4.56 15.12
CA VAL A 150 7.04 -5.96 14.69
C VAL A 150 7.07 -6.95 15.86
N SER A 151 7.64 -6.61 17.02
CA SER A 151 7.69 -7.56 18.15
C SER A 151 6.32 -7.91 18.72
N LEU A 152 5.32 -7.06 18.49
CA LEU A 152 3.94 -7.31 18.92
C LEU A 152 3.20 -8.30 18.02
N LEU A 153 3.72 -8.60 16.82
CA LEU A 153 3.02 -9.44 15.84
C LEU A 153 2.75 -10.85 16.37
N ARG A 154 3.70 -11.44 17.10
CA ARG A 154 3.57 -12.82 17.60
C ARG A 154 2.45 -13.00 18.60
N ASP A 155 2.20 -11.96 19.38
CA ASP A 155 1.20 -11.93 20.44
C ASP A 155 -0.09 -11.24 19.98
N TYR A 156 -0.16 -10.83 18.70
CA TYR A 156 -1.35 -10.20 18.14
C TYR A 156 -2.44 -11.24 17.93
N GLU A 157 -3.48 -11.17 18.77
CA GLU A 157 -4.64 -12.04 18.69
C GLU A 157 -5.71 -11.44 17.77
N TYR A 158 -5.96 -12.11 16.66
CA TYR A 158 -7.09 -11.85 15.77
C TYR A 158 -7.70 -13.18 15.33
N TYR A 159 -8.99 -13.20 15.02
CA TYR A 159 -9.66 -14.44 14.65
C TYR A 159 -9.01 -15.03 13.38
N ASP A 160 -8.69 -16.32 13.44
CA ASP A 160 -8.08 -17.07 12.32
C ASP A 160 -6.82 -16.41 11.73
N PHE A 161 -6.07 -15.68 12.57
CA PHE A 161 -4.80 -15.06 12.20
C PHE A 161 -3.63 -15.91 12.71
N SER A 162 -2.66 -16.20 11.84
CA SER A 162 -1.46 -16.96 12.18
C SER A 162 -0.20 -16.13 11.93
N PRO A 163 0.35 -15.46 12.97
CA PRO A 163 1.66 -14.84 12.88
C PRO A 163 2.76 -15.81 12.40
N GLN A 164 2.71 -17.07 12.86
CA GLN A 164 3.70 -18.09 12.52
C GLN A 164 3.68 -18.45 11.03
N ALA A 165 2.52 -18.35 10.36
CA ALA A 165 2.45 -18.52 8.91
C ALA A 165 3.28 -17.47 8.17
N ILE A 166 3.35 -16.24 8.70
CA ILE A 166 4.06 -15.12 8.09
C ILE A 166 5.57 -15.20 8.39
N ILE A 167 5.92 -15.27 9.69
CA ILE A 167 7.30 -15.08 10.18
C ILE A 167 7.97 -16.37 10.67
N GLY A 168 7.29 -17.52 10.60
CA GLY A 168 7.79 -18.80 11.09
C GLY A 168 7.73 -18.96 12.61
N GLU A 169 8.19 -20.12 13.10
CA GLU A 169 8.06 -20.51 14.52
C GLU A 169 9.12 -19.91 15.46
N LYS A 170 10.31 -19.58 14.94
CA LYS A 170 11.49 -19.22 15.74
C LYS A 170 12.30 -18.11 15.06
N GLY A 171 13.09 -17.39 15.84
CA GLY A 171 13.98 -16.32 15.39
C GLY A 171 13.57 -14.96 15.92
N ASP A 172 14.49 -14.00 16.00
CA ASP A 172 14.09 -12.61 16.16
C ASP A 172 13.65 -12.07 14.78
N ILE A 173 12.61 -11.27 14.77
CA ILE A 173 12.14 -10.58 13.56
C ILE A 173 12.67 -9.15 13.49
N LYS A 174 13.13 -8.58 14.62
CA LYS A 174 13.87 -7.33 14.63
C LYS A 174 15.20 -7.51 13.89
N GLY A 175 15.58 -6.51 13.09
CA GLY A 175 16.79 -6.59 12.28
C GLY A 175 16.70 -7.54 11.08
N THR A 176 15.50 -7.97 10.69
CA THR A 176 15.26 -8.79 9.49
C THR A 176 14.54 -7.99 8.41
N PRO A 177 14.45 -8.47 7.16
CA PRO A 177 13.66 -7.80 6.11
C PRO A 177 12.15 -7.64 6.40
N PHE A 178 11.64 -8.21 7.50
CA PHE A 178 10.29 -7.96 7.99
C PHE A 178 10.19 -6.68 8.83
N ASP A 179 11.29 -6.22 9.44
CA ASP A 179 11.33 -5.07 10.33
C ASP A 179 11.48 -3.74 9.54
N PRO A 180 10.51 -2.81 9.61
CA PRO A 180 10.59 -1.51 8.93
C PRO A 180 11.82 -0.69 9.33
N TYR A 181 12.27 -0.77 10.59
CA TYR A 181 13.46 -0.05 11.05
C TYR A 181 14.72 -0.58 10.34
N TYR A 182 14.84 -1.90 10.24
CA TYR A 182 15.91 -2.53 9.45
C TYR A 182 15.87 -2.10 7.98
N LEU A 183 14.69 -2.05 7.37
CA LEU A 183 14.54 -1.63 5.97
C LEU A 183 14.93 -0.17 5.75
N VAL A 184 14.71 0.73 6.71
CA VAL A 184 15.19 2.12 6.66
C VAL A 184 16.72 2.16 6.65
N GLU A 185 17.39 1.42 7.54
CA GLU A 185 18.86 1.36 7.54
C GLU A 185 19.40 0.83 6.21
N GLN A 186 18.79 -0.24 5.69
CA GLN A 186 19.17 -0.80 4.39
C GLN A 186 18.94 0.19 3.24
N ALA A 187 17.86 0.97 3.26
CA ALA A 187 17.62 1.98 2.24
C ALA A 187 18.69 3.08 2.25
N ILE A 188 19.12 3.50 3.46
CA ILE A 188 20.20 4.49 3.64
C ILE A 188 21.54 3.94 3.16
N ASP A 189 21.91 2.74 3.62
CA ASP A 189 23.18 2.08 3.27
C ASP A 189 23.31 1.86 1.76
N ASN A 190 22.20 1.56 1.08
CA ASN A 190 22.15 1.34 -0.35
C ASN A 190 21.87 2.61 -1.18
N HIS A 191 21.77 3.78 -0.54
CA HIS A 191 21.48 5.06 -1.19
C HIS A 191 20.23 5.02 -2.09
N VAL A 192 19.16 4.40 -1.58
CA VAL A 192 17.89 4.25 -2.29
C VAL A 192 17.24 5.62 -2.46
N ASP A 193 16.82 5.95 -3.69
CA ASP A 193 15.98 7.12 -3.96
C ASP A 193 14.56 6.85 -3.47
N LEU A 194 14.26 7.30 -2.25
CA LEU A 194 12.97 7.05 -1.59
C LEU A 194 11.83 7.83 -2.26
N PRO A 195 10.60 7.29 -2.26
CA PRO A 195 9.42 8.09 -2.59
C PRO A 195 9.21 9.19 -1.53
N GLU A 196 8.45 10.23 -1.89
CA GLU A 196 7.89 11.15 -0.90
C GLU A 196 7.01 10.36 0.07
N LEU A 197 7.30 10.46 1.37
CA LEU A 197 6.56 9.74 2.40
C LEU A 197 5.49 10.65 3.01
N LEU A 198 4.23 10.26 2.88
CA LEU A 198 3.11 10.82 3.65
C LEU A 198 2.71 9.80 4.72
N ILE A 199 2.85 10.16 5.99
CA ILE A 199 2.51 9.29 7.12
C ILE A 199 1.31 9.91 7.82
N MET A 200 0.27 9.12 8.08
CA MET A 200 -0.95 9.61 8.72
C MET A 200 -1.45 8.63 9.77
N CYS A 201 -1.80 9.12 10.96
CA CYS A 201 -2.39 8.28 12.00
C CYS A 201 -3.41 9.08 12.83
N GLY A 202 -4.48 8.42 13.27
CA GLY A 202 -5.48 9.01 14.16
C GLY A 202 -4.94 9.18 15.57
N THR A 203 -5.22 10.28 16.26
CA THR A 203 -4.69 10.54 17.61
C THR A 203 -5.25 9.60 18.68
N GLU A 204 -6.38 8.94 18.40
CA GLU A 204 -7.01 7.93 19.28
C GLU A 204 -6.80 6.50 18.76
N ASP A 205 -5.98 6.30 17.72
CA ASP A 205 -5.61 5.00 17.19
C ASP A 205 -4.64 4.30 18.17
N GLU A 206 -4.85 3.01 18.42
CA GLU A 206 -3.97 2.18 19.26
C GLU A 206 -2.53 2.09 18.73
N LEU A 207 -2.33 2.31 17.43
CA LEU A 207 -1.02 2.33 16.78
C LEU A 207 -0.35 3.71 16.78
N TYR A 208 -1.03 4.75 17.27
CA TYR A 208 -0.50 6.11 17.28
C TYR A 208 0.86 6.24 17.99
N PRO A 209 1.09 5.64 19.18
CA PRO A 209 2.41 5.66 19.81
C PRO A 209 3.52 5.04 18.94
N GLN A 210 3.22 3.96 18.22
CA GLN A 210 4.20 3.33 17.31
C GLN A 210 4.51 4.23 16.12
N ASN A 211 3.51 4.95 15.60
CA ASN A 211 3.71 5.91 14.51
C ASN A 211 4.63 7.06 14.96
N LEU A 212 4.43 7.61 16.17
CA LEU A 212 5.31 8.64 16.74
C LEU A 212 6.76 8.15 16.92
N GLU A 213 6.97 6.92 17.38
CA GLU A 213 8.32 6.35 17.50
C GLU A 213 8.99 6.15 16.13
N PHE A 214 8.23 5.74 15.11
CA PHE A 214 8.78 5.59 13.75
C PHE A 214 9.16 6.95 13.15
N ILE A 215 8.32 7.96 13.32
CA ILE A 215 8.57 9.35 12.89
C ILE A 215 9.85 9.90 13.53
N LYS A 216 9.97 9.77 14.84
CA LYS A 216 11.19 10.16 15.56
C LYS A 216 12.42 9.43 15.05
N TYR A 217 12.29 8.15 14.71
CA TYR A 217 13.38 7.38 14.12
C TYR A 217 13.75 7.86 12.72
N LEU A 218 12.78 8.23 11.88
CA LEU A 218 13.05 8.85 10.57
C LEU A 218 13.79 10.20 10.73
N ASP A 219 13.39 11.03 11.71
CA ASP A 219 14.09 12.27 12.06
C ASP A 219 15.56 12.00 12.44
N GLU A 220 15.81 11.03 13.32
CA GLU A 220 17.16 10.63 13.75
C GLU A 220 18.03 10.15 12.57
N LYS A 221 17.39 9.61 11.52
CA LYS A 221 18.04 9.13 10.29
C LYS A 221 18.11 10.17 9.19
N GLY A 222 17.52 11.36 9.38
CA GLY A 222 17.47 12.41 8.37
C GLY A 222 16.60 12.08 7.16
N ILE A 223 15.68 11.12 7.27
CA ILE A 223 14.73 10.78 6.20
C ILE A 223 13.60 11.81 6.20
N GLN A 224 13.33 12.38 5.03
CA GLN A 224 12.25 13.35 4.86
C GLN A 224 10.89 12.65 4.76
N TYR A 225 9.90 13.18 5.47
CA TYR A 225 8.51 12.74 5.41
C TYR A 225 7.57 13.91 5.72
N ASN A 226 6.30 13.75 5.38
CA ASN A 226 5.21 14.60 5.81
C ASN A 226 4.33 13.81 6.76
N PHE A 227 4.28 14.18 8.04
CA PHE A 227 3.42 13.52 9.03
C PHE A 227 2.17 14.36 9.32
N LYS A 228 1.00 13.74 9.26
CA LYS A 228 -0.28 14.36 9.62
C LYS A 228 -1.05 13.51 10.62
N GLU A 229 -1.36 14.13 11.75
CA GLU A 229 -2.24 13.56 12.77
C GLU A 229 -3.55 14.33 12.82
N SER A 230 -4.65 13.64 13.11
CA SER A 230 -5.95 14.25 13.35
C SER A 230 -6.82 13.33 14.20
N PRO A 231 -7.90 13.85 14.81
CA PRO A 231 -8.82 13.00 15.58
C PRO A 231 -9.39 11.86 14.74
N GLY A 232 -9.28 10.65 15.26
CA GLY A 232 -9.69 9.40 14.62
C GLY A 232 -9.16 8.17 15.35
N ILE A 233 -9.91 7.08 15.23
CA ILE A 233 -9.53 5.74 15.70
C ILE A 233 -9.14 4.86 14.51
N HIS A 234 -8.84 3.58 14.77
CA HIS A 234 -8.45 2.59 13.78
C HIS A 234 -9.63 2.07 12.93
N ASP A 235 -10.25 2.95 12.14
CA ASP A 235 -11.45 2.62 11.35
C ASP A 235 -11.51 3.28 9.95
N TYR A 236 -12.47 2.80 9.15
CA TYR A 236 -12.70 3.33 7.81
C TYR A 236 -13.24 4.77 7.77
N ALA A 237 -13.81 5.30 8.86
CA ALA A 237 -14.24 6.70 8.89
C ALA A 237 -13.02 7.64 8.93
N TYR A 238 -11.95 7.24 9.60
CA TYR A 238 -10.66 7.89 9.49
C TYR A 238 -10.03 7.65 8.10
N TRP A 239 -9.96 6.40 7.64
CA TRP A 239 -9.29 6.08 6.36
C TRP A 239 -9.97 6.66 5.11
N ASP A 240 -11.29 6.88 5.12
CA ASP A 240 -12.00 7.57 4.04
C ASP A 240 -11.52 9.02 3.86
N LYS A 241 -11.30 9.74 4.98
CA LYS A 241 -10.74 11.09 4.96
C LYS A 241 -9.26 11.06 4.57
N ALA A 242 -8.51 10.12 5.14
CA ALA A 242 -7.09 9.99 4.89
C ALA A 242 -6.77 9.69 3.41
N ILE A 243 -7.53 8.78 2.79
CA ILE A 243 -7.30 8.42 1.39
C ILE A 243 -7.72 9.54 0.44
N LYS A 244 -8.76 10.32 0.77
CA LYS A 244 -9.12 11.53 0.02
C LYS A 244 -7.97 12.53 0.03
N GLU A 245 -7.45 12.86 1.20
CA GLU A 245 -6.34 13.81 1.36
C GLU A 245 -5.04 13.30 0.71
N THR A 246 -4.79 11.99 0.73
CA THR A 246 -3.68 11.35 0.00
C THR A 246 -3.81 11.58 -1.50
N ILE A 247 -4.98 11.30 -2.08
CA ILE A 247 -5.23 11.48 -3.52
C ILE A 247 -5.03 12.94 -3.92
N GLU A 248 -5.57 13.87 -3.13
CA GLU A 248 -5.42 15.31 -3.32
C GLU A 248 -3.94 15.71 -3.39
N GLN A 249 -3.16 15.40 -2.34
CA GLN A 249 -1.73 15.75 -2.30
C GLN A 249 -0.88 15.08 -3.37
N PHE A 250 -1.16 13.82 -3.71
CA PHE A 250 -0.31 13.09 -4.66
C PHE A 250 -0.52 13.55 -6.10
N THR A 251 -1.68 14.12 -6.40
CA THR A 251 -2.07 14.54 -7.75
C THR A 251 -2.00 16.04 -7.99
N GLU A 252 -1.77 16.85 -6.95
CA GLU A 252 -1.42 18.27 -7.08
C GLU A 252 -0.12 18.45 -7.91
N GLU A 253 -0.13 19.45 -8.79
CA GLU A 253 0.98 19.84 -9.69
C GLU A 253 1.95 20.84 -9.04
#